data_AF-A0A3B9NRV2-F1
#
_entry.id   AF-A0A3B9NRV2-F1
#
_cell.length_a   1.000
_cell.length_b   1.000
_cell.length_c   1.000
_cell.angle_alpha   90.00
_cell.angle_beta   90.00
_cell.angle_gamma   90.00
#
_symmetry.space_group_name_H-M   'P 1'
#
loop_
_entity.id
_entity.type
_entity.pdbx_description
1 polymer ?
#
loop_
_entity_poly.entity_id
_entity_poly.type
_entity_poly.pdbx_seq_one_letter_code
_entity_poly.pdbx_strand_id
1 'polypeptide(L)'
;VTQTATTLSGLTHLEGQTVSILADGSVHADATVSSGAITLNRHVTKAHVGLGYSSTLRTLRVDGGSAIGSAQGKVKRINDLTVRLYRSVGLKVGRDADNLDVVPFRSSATSMDAPNVLFSGDKEIELNGNYDSDGQFTIRQDQPLPMTVLAAYATLSTFDQ
;
A
#
# COMPACT_ATOMS: atom_id res chain seq x y z
N VAL A 1 -12.95 -27.64 15.95
CA VAL A 1 -13.11 -26.59 16.99
C VAL A 1 -12.32 -25.38 16.53
N THR A 2 -12.98 -24.28 16.16
CA THR A 2 -12.28 -23.03 15.84
C THR A 2 -12.03 -22.32 17.16
N GLN A 3 -10.82 -22.45 17.71
CA GLN A 3 -10.46 -21.78 18.96
C GLN A 3 -10.21 -20.30 18.68
N THR A 4 -10.97 -19.44 19.35
CA THR A 4 -10.77 -17.99 19.33
C THR A 4 -9.89 -17.58 20.50
N ALA A 5 -8.87 -16.76 20.26
CA ALA A 5 -7.97 -16.28 21.31
C ALA A 5 -7.84 -14.75 21.30
N THR A 6 -7.57 -14.18 22.47
CA THR A 6 -7.19 -12.77 22.66
C THR A 6 -5.73 -12.63 23.07
N THR A 7 -5.05 -13.74 23.36
CA THR A 7 -3.61 -13.77 23.68
C THR A 7 -2.93 -14.73 22.73
N LEU A 8 -1.85 -14.28 22.09
CA LEU A 8 -1.00 -15.11 21.25
C LEU A 8 0.35 -15.25 21.91
N SER A 9 0.76 -16.49 22.18
CA SER A 9 2.05 -16.85 22.78
C SER A 9 2.96 -17.56 21.76
N GLY A 10 4.20 -17.86 22.15
CA GLY A 10 5.20 -18.48 21.26
C GLY A 10 6.02 -17.47 20.43
N LEU A 11 5.95 -16.19 20.80
CA LEU A 11 6.65 -15.09 20.13
C LEU A 11 7.97 -14.75 20.81
N THR A 12 8.59 -15.68 21.56
CA THR A 12 9.84 -15.46 22.30
C THR A 12 10.98 -14.93 21.42
N HIS A 13 10.98 -15.27 20.13
CA HIS A 13 11.96 -14.79 19.16
C HIS A 13 11.78 -13.31 18.75
N LEU A 14 10.68 -12.68 19.15
CA LEU A 14 10.34 -11.27 18.89
C LEU A 14 10.24 -10.46 20.19
N GLU A 15 10.77 -10.97 21.30
CA GLU A 15 10.69 -10.31 22.61
C GLU A 15 11.19 -8.85 22.58
N GLY A 16 10.39 -7.93 23.12
CA GLY A 16 10.69 -6.49 23.14
C GLY A 16 10.52 -5.78 21.79
N GLN A 17 10.19 -6.49 20.70
CA GLN A 17 9.95 -5.89 19.40
C GLN A 17 8.49 -5.44 19.26
N THR A 18 8.29 -4.35 18.50
CA THR A 18 6.98 -3.97 17.99
C THR A 18 6.65 -4.81 16.76
N VAL A 19 5.55 -5.54 16.83
CA VAL A 19 5.10 -6.44 15.76
C VAL A 19 3.83 -5.91 15.10
N SER A 20 3.75 -6.12 13.79
CA SER A 20 2.54 -5.89 13.02
C SER A 20 1.73 -7.17 12.90
N ILE A 21 0.41 -7.02 12.88
CA ILE A 21 -0.52 -8.13 13.08
C ILE A 21 -1.61 -8.10 12.00
N LEU A 22 -1.72 -9.21 11.27
CA LEU A 22 -2.84 -9.48 10.38
C LEU A 22 -3.78 -10.48 11.05
N ALA A 23 -4.96 -10.02 11.47
CA ALA A 23 -5.94 -10.79 12.24
C ALA A 23 -7.23 -10.99 11.43
N ASP A 24 -7.55 -12.24 11.11
CA ASP A 24 -8.73 -12.65 10.32
C ASP A 24 -8.90 -11.83 9.02
N GLY A 25 -7.79 -11.56 8.32
CA GLY A 25 -7.78 -10.81 7.05
C GLY A 25 -7.91 -9.29 7.18
N SER A 26 -7.83 -8.75 8.40
CA SER A 26 -7.82 -7.31 8.67
C SER A 26 -6.63 -6.91 9.53
N VAL A 27 -6.10 -5.72 9.26
CA VAL A 27 -5.01 -5.16 10.06
C VAL A 27 -5.49 -4.98 11.51
N HIS A 28 -4.61 -5.29 12.45
CA HIS A 28 -4.77 -5.00 13.87
C HIS A 28 -3.73 -3.96 14.28
N ALA A 29 -3.99 -3.22 15.35
CA ALA A 29 -3.01 -2.30 15.92
C ALA A 29 -1.71 -3.05 16.25
N ASP A 30 -0.57 -2.41 16.05
CA ASP A 30 0.71 -3.00 16.41
C ASP A 30 0.77 -3.24 17.92
N ALA A 31 1.51 -4.27 18.33
CA ALA A 31 1.71 -4.63 19.73
C ALA A 31 3.19 -4.87 20.02
N THR A 32 3.62 -4.61 21.25
CA THR A 32 4.96 -4.99 21.69
C THR A 32 4.91 -6.35 22.36
N VAL A 33 5.81 -7.25 21.96
CA VAL A 33 5.91 -8.58 22.58
C VAL A 33 6.50 -8.46 23.98
N SER A 34 5.81 -9.02 24.96
CA SER A 34 6.30 -9.14 26.34
C SER A 34 6.05 -10.55 26.86
N SER A 35 7.05 -11.13 27.52
CA SER A 35 7.00 -12.50 28.04
C SER A 35 6.65 -13.54 26.97
N GLY A 36 7.11 -13.32 25.73
CA GLY A 36 6.87 -14.19 24.58
C GLY A 36 5.43 -14.17 24.07
N ALA A 37 4.63 -13.16 24.42
CA ALA A 37 3.23 -13.06 24.05
C ALA A 37 2.79 -11.62 23.70
N ILE A 38 1.63 -11.53 23.03
CA ILE A 38 0.90 -10.28 22.78
C ILE A 38 -0.58 -10.44 23.13
N THR A 39 -1.24 -9.33 23.46
CA THR A 39 -2.69 -9.26 23.67
C THR A 39 -3.35 -8.53 22.51
N LEU A 40 -4.45 -9.07 22.02
CA LEU A 40 -5.26 -8.53 20.93
C LEU A 40 -6.49 -7.83 21.50
N ASN A 41 -6.95 -6.79 20.82
CA ASN A 41 -8.12 -6.00 21.22
C ASN A 41 -9.45 -6.69 20.90
N ARG A 42 -9.40 -7.81 20.18
CA ARG A 42 -10.56 -8.61 19.79
C ARG A 42 -10.20 -10.10 19.73
N HIS A 43 -11.21 -10.95 19.85
CA HIS A 43 -11.06 -12.37 19.60
C HIS A 43 -10.76 -12.63 18.12
N VAL A 44 -9.77 -13.47 17.86
CA VAL A 44 -9.38 -13.85 16.49
C VAL A 44 -9.28 -15.36 16.34
N THR A 45 -9.52 -15.86 15.12
CA THR A 45 -9.39 -17.29 14.81
C THR A 45 -8.08 -17.62 14.12
N LYS A 46 -7.56 -16.70 13.31
CA LYS A 46 -6.28 -16.81 12.61
C LYS A 46 -5.56 -15.47 12.64
N ALA A 47 -4.31 -15.51 13.08
CA ALA A 47 -3.44 -14.34 13.06
C ALA A 47 -2.08 -14.68 12.44
N HIS A 48 -1.51 -13.71 11.74
CA HIS A 48 -0.10 -13.71 11.38
C HIS A 48 0.55 -12.55 12.11
N VAL A 49 1.67 -12.82 12.77
CA VAL A 49 2.41 -11.85 13.59
C VAL A 49 3.84 -11.84 13.11
N GLY A 50 4.39 -10.66 12.90
CA GLY A 50 5.78 -10.49 12.47
C GLY A 50 6.23 -9.05 12.58
N LEU A 51 7.50 -8.80 12.25
CA LEU A 51 8.00 -7.44 12.16
C LEU A 51 7.32 -6.70 11.01
N GLY A 52 6.99 -5.43 11.23
CA GLY A 52 6.46 -4.58 10.17
C GLY A 52 7.50 -4.42 9.04
N TYR A 53 7.02 -4.39 7.80
CA TYR A 53 7.87 -4.16 6.64
C TYR A 53 7.20 -3.17 5.69
N SER A 54 7.95 -2.15 5.29
CA SER A 54 7.49 -1.14 4.34
C SER A 54 8.04 -1.45 2.95
N SER A 55 7.19 -1.98 2.09
CA SER A 55 7.52 -2.23 0.69
C SER A 55 7.34 -0.94 -0.09
N THR A 56 8.43 -0.37 -0.61
CA THR A 56 8.40 0.87 -1.40
C THR A 56 8.88 0.61 -2.82
N LEU A 57 8.06 0.96 -3.80
CA LEU A 57 8.39 0.99 -5.22
C LEU A 57 8.41 2.45 -5.65
N ARG A 58 9.54 2.92 -6.18
CA ARG A 58 9.64 4.23 -6.83
C ARG A 58 9.94 4.03 -8.30
N THR A 59 9.19 4.69 -9.17
CA THR A 59 9.44 4.56 -10.61
C THR A 59 10.69 5.31 -11.03
N LEU A 60 11.23 4.90 -12.17
CA LEU A 60 12.18 5.74 -12.90
C LEU A 60 11.45 6.98 -13.45
N ARG A 61 12.24 7.97 -13.90
CA ARG A 61 11.70 9.16 -14.57
C ARG A 61 10.91 8.74 -15.80
N VAL A 62 9.65 9.14 -15.87
CA VAL A 62 8.79 8.78 -17.00
C VAL A 62 9.27 9.50 -18.26
N ASP A 63 9.38 8.74 -19.35
CA ASP A 63 9.70 9.24 -20.69
C ASP A 63 8.51 9.02 -21.62
N GLY A 64 7.58 9.98 -21.62
CA GLY A 64 6.54 10.06 -22.63
C GLY A 64 7.13 10.70 -23.87
N GLY A 65 7.74 9.91 -24.75
CA GLY A 65 8.38 10.40 -25.97
C GLY A 65 7.44 11.34 -26.75
N SER A 66 7.91 12.55 -27.02
CA SER A 66 7.27 13.49 -27.94
C SER A 66 7.74 13.19 -29.36
N ALA A 67 6.99 13.63 -30.38
CA ALA A 67 7.46 13.61 -31.78
C ALA A 67 8.83 14.32 -31.96
N ILE A 68 9.22 15.16 -31.00
CA ILE A 68 10.44 15.98 -31.00
C ILE A 68 11.57 15.36 -30.13
N GLY A 69 11.33 14.24 -29.44
CA GLY A 69 12.35 13.54 -28.65
C GLY A 69 11.93 13.24 -27.20
N SER A 70 12.93 12.96 -26.35
CA SER A 70 12.72 12.52 -24.97
C SER A 70 12.13 13.63 -24.07
N ALA A 71 11.22 13.23 -23.17
CA ALA A 71 10.65 14.09 -22.14
C ALA A 71 11.51 14.14 -20.86
N GLN A 72 12.73 13.58 -20.89
CA GLN A 72 13.64 13.61 -19.73
C GLN A 72 14.11 15.02 -19.36
N GLY A 73 14.24 15.92 -20.35
CA GLY A 73 14.63 17.32 -20.12
C GLY A 73 13.46 18.29 -19.93
N LYS A 74 12.22 17.81 -20.00
CA LYS A 74 11.02 18.65 -19.96
C LYS A 74 10.40 18.65 -18.57
N VAL A 75 9.79 19.78 -18.22
CA VAL A 75 8.93 19.91 -17.06
C VAL A 75 7.61 19.19 -17.34
N LYS A 76 7.19 18.31 -16.44
CA LYS A 76 6.05 17.42 -16.59
C LYS A 76 5.23 17.31 -15.32
N ARG A 77 3.96 17.01 -15.48
CA ARG A 77 3.03 16.74 -14.38
C ARG A 77 2.35 15.40 -14.62
N ILE A 78 2.33 14.53 -13.62
CA ILE A 78 1.49 13.32 -13.63
C ILE A 78 0.12 13.73 -13.09
N ASN A 79 -0.92 13.56 -13.90
CA ASN A 79 -2.30 13.90 -13.51
C ASN A 79 -2.99 12.67 -12.90
N ASP A 80 -2.91 11.55 -13.63
CA ASP A 80 -3.61 10.32 -13.27
C ASP A 80 -2.64 9.13 -13.32
N LEU A 81 -2.87 8.18 -12.42
CA LEU A 81 -2.19 6.91 -12.38
C LEU A 81 -3.21 5.78 -12.36
N THR A 82 -3.07 4.85 -13.30
CA THR A 82 -3.77 3.57 -13.25
C THR A 82 -2.81 2.48 -12.80
N VAL A 83 -3.08 1.84 -11.67
CA VAL A 83 -2.29 0.72 -11.17
C VAL A 83 -3.07 -0.57 -11.37
N ARG A 84 -2.50 -1.52 -12.13
CA ARG A 84 -3.06 -2.86 -12.29
C ARG A 84 -2.60 -3.74 -11.15
N LEU A 85 -3.56 -4.24 -10.38
CA LEU A 85 -3.34 -5.03 -9.18
C LEU A 85 -3.88 -6.45 -9.33
N TYR A 86 -3.26 -7.40 -8.63
CA TYR A 86 -3.75 -8.76 -8.49
C TYR A 86 -3.89 -9.11 -7.01
N ARG A 87 -5.07 -9.60 -6.61
CA ARG A 87 -5.37 -10.07 -5.25
C ARG A 87 -4.75 -9.19 -4.14
N SER A 88 -4.93 -7.88 -4.27
CA SER A 88 -4.28 -6.89 -3.40
C SER A 88 -5.29 -6.13 -2.56
N VAL A 89 -4.86 -5.66 -1.40
CA VAL A 89 -5.66 -4.75 -0.56
C VAL A 89 -4.74 -3.81 0.21
N GLY A 90 -5.13 -2.54 0.27
CA GLY A 90 -4.28 -1.48 0.81
C GLY A 90 -3.19 -1.08 -0.19
N LEU A 91 -2.97 0.22 -0.29
CA LEU A 91 -1.96 0.83 -1.16
C LEU A 91 -1.85 2.30 -0.74
N LYS A 92 -0.62 2.80 -0.68
CA LYS A 92 -0.37 4.24 -0.66
C LYS A 92 0.33 4.62 -1.95
N VAL A 93 -0.07 5.74 -2.54
CA VAL A 93 0.55 6.25 -3.77
C VAL A 93 0.76 7.75 -3.64
N GLY A 94 1.86 8.25 -4.17
CA GLY A 94 2.10 9.67 -4.24
C GLY A 94 3.34 10.01 -5.03
N ARG A 95 3.75 11.28 -5.01
CA ARG A 95 4.90 11.73 -5.84
C ARG A 95 6.23 11.19 -5.31
N ASP A 96 6.35 11.09 -4.00
CA ASP A 96 7.56 10.72 -3.29
C ASP A 96 7.24 9.95 -2.00
N ALA A 97 8.28 9.57 -1.26
CA ALA A 97 8.19 8.80 -0.03
C ALA A 97 7.48 9.52 1.13
N ASP A 98 7.40 10.85 1.09
CA ASP A 98 6.91 11.71 2.17
C ASP A 98 5.51 12.26 1.88
N ASN A 99 5.11 12.27 0.60
CA ASN A 99 3.83 12.77 0.11
C ASN A 99 3.04 11.61 -0.51
N LEU A 100 2.49 10.73 0.34
CA LEU A 100 1.73 9.54 -0.05
C LEU A 100 0.28 9.63 0.42
N ASP A 101 -0.66 9.38 -0.49
CA ASP A 101 -2.09 9.30 -0.22
C ASP A 101 -2.54 7.85 -0.11
N VAL A 102 -3.49 7.59 0.80
CA VAL A 102 -4.08 6.26 0.96
C VAL A 102 -5.12 6.05 -0.12
N VAL A 103 -4.96 4.99 -0.91
CA VAL A 103 -5.92 4.63 -1.95
C VAL A 103 -7.06 3.80 -1.33
N PRO A 104 -8.32 4.24 -1.40
CA PRO A 104 -9.43 3.51 -0.81
C PRO A 104 -9.79 2.28 -1.64
N PHE A 105 -9.81 1.09 -1.02
CA PHE A 105 -10.24 -0.17 -1.66
C PHE A 105 -11.72 -0.48 -1.44
N ARG A 106 -12.34 0.16 -0.44
CA ARG A 106 -13.79 0.06 -0.18
C ARG A 106 -14.49 1.28 -0.78
N SER A 107 -15.73 1.09 -1.22
CA SER A 107 -16.63 2.18 -1.60
C SER A 107 -17.63 2.44 -0.47
N SER A 108 -18.30 3.60 -0.47
CA SER A 108 -19.39 3.90 0.46
C SER A 108 -20.58 2.94 0.36
N ALA A 109 -20.71 2.21 -0.75
CA ALA A 109 -21.73 1.19 -0.95
C ALA A 109 -21.35 -0.18 -0.33
N THR A 110 -20.08 -0.36 0.09
CA THR A 110 -19.63 -1.61 0.70
C THR A 110 -20.05 -1.64 2.16
N SER A 111 -20.88 -2.62 2.55
CA SER A 111 -21.26 -2.83 3.95
C SER A 111 -20.02 -2.90 4.85
N MET A 112 -20.06 -2.25 6.02
CA MET A 112 -18.94 -2.28 6.96
C MET A 112 -18.60 -3.71 7.39
N ASP A 113 -19.63 -4.56 7.49
CA ASP A 113 -19.52 -5.97 7.89
C ASP A 113 -19.03 -6.88 6.76
N ALA A 114 -18.91 -6.38 5.54
CA ALA A 114 -18.38 -7.17 4.43
C ALA A 114 -16.89 -7.45 4.67
N PRO A 115 -16.41 -8.70 4.44
CA PRO A 115 -15.01 -9.02 4.55
C PRO A 115 -14.17 -8.18 3.57
N ASN A 116 -12.90 -7.91 3.91
CA ASN A 116 -11.96 -7.30 2.98
C ASN A 116 -11.73 -8.25 1.79
N VAL A 117 -12.43 -8.01 0.69
CA VAL A 117 -12.22 -8.75 -0.55
C VAL A 117 -10.96 -8.22 -1.23
N LEU A 118 -10.07 -9.14 -1.61
CA LEU A 118 -8.88 -8.80 -2.37
C LEU A 118 -9.28 -8.28 -3.76
N PHE A 119 -8.75 -7.12 -4.14
CA PHE A 119 -9.04 -6.49 -5.41
C PHE A 119 -8.11 -7.03 -6.50
N SER A 120 -8.67 -7.31 -7.68
CA SER A 120 -7.93 -7.59 -8.91
C SER A 120 -8.51 -6.75 -10.03
N GLY A 121 -7.66 -6.01 -10.75
CA GLY A 121 -8.09 -5.09 -11.79
C GLY A 121 -7.30 -3.79 -11.78
N ASP A 122 -7.83 -2.81 -12.50
CA ASP A 122 -7.22 -1.50 -12.65
C ASP A 122 -7.80 -0.52 -11.64
N LYS A 123 -6.90 0.15 -10.91
CA LYS A 123 -7.26 1.16 -9.92
C LYS A 123 -6.78 2.53 -10.43
N GLU A 124 -7.74 3.38 -10.78
CA GLU A 124 -7.49 4.77 -11.16
C GLU A 124 -7.31 5.62 -9.91
N ILE A 125 -6.26 6.42 -9.90
CA ILE A 125 -5.82 7.25 -8.79
C ILE A 125 -5.43 8.61 -9.37
N GLU A 126 -6.14 9.64 -8.96
CA GLU A 126 -5.76 11.02 -9.27
C GLU A 126 -4.58 11.41 -8.38
N LEU A 127 -3.52 11.94 -8.99
CA LEU A 127 -2.35 12.43 -8.28
C LEU A 127 -2.35 13.94 -8.25
N ASN A 128 -2.54 14.50 -7.05
CA ASN A 128 -2.41 15.92 -6.81
C ASN A 128 -0.93 16.30 -6.79
N GLY A 129 -0.40 16.68 -7.95
CA GLY A 129 0.99 17.08 -8.13
C GLY A 129 1.13 18.42 -8.83
N ASN A 130 2.20 19.13 -8.53
CA ASN A 130 2.67 20.26 -9.35
C ASN A 130 3.55 19.74 -10.48
N TYR A 131 3.89 20.63 -11.40
CA TYR A 131 4.90 20.38 -12.41
C TYR A 131 6.28 20.11 -11.76
N ASP A 132 6.95 19.06 -12.24
CA ASP A 132 8.25 18.59 -11.77
C ASP A 132 9.12 18.16 -12.98
N SER A 133 10.44 18.21 -12.84
CA SER A 133 11.38 17.74 -13.86
C SER A 133 11.53 16.21 -13.87
N ASP A 134 11.36 15.54 -12.73
CA ASP A 134 11.60 14.10 -12.63
C ASP A 134 10.39 13.27 -13.07
N GLY A 135 9.18 13.70 -12.71
CA GLY A 135 7.93 13.04 -13.12
C GLY A 135 7.92 11.56 -12.71
N GLN A 136 8.11 11.33 -11.42
CA GLN A 136 8.11 10.01 -10.80
C GLN A 136 6.91 9.88 -9.85
N PHE A 137 6.56 8.63 -9.54
CA PHE A 137 5.64 8.33 -8.46
C PHE A 137 6.17 7.18 -7.62
N THR A 138 5.65 7.09 -6.40
CA THR A 138 5.98 6.09 -5.40
C THR A 138 4.73 5.36 -4.99
N ILE A 139 4.82 4.03 -4.94
CA ILE A 139 3.82 3.13 -4.41
C ILE A 139 4.40 2.51 -3.13
N ARG A 140 3.64 2.52 -2.03
CA ARG A 140 4.05 1.94 -0.76
C ARG A 140 2.96 1.05 -0.15
N GLN A 141 3.38 -0.06 0.43
CA GLN A 141 2.59 -0.87 1.35
C GLN A 141 3.35 -0.98 2.66
N ASP A 142 2.79 -0.39 3.72
CA ASP A 142 3.34 -0.42 5.08
C ASP A 142 2.49 -1.24 6.06
N GLN A 143 1.35 -1.76 5.60
CA GLN A 143 0.51 -2.67 6.37
C GLN A 143 0.84 -4.12 6.01
N PRO A 144 0.57 -5.09 6.91
CA PRO A 144 0.80 -6.52 6.67
C PRO A 144 -0.28 -7.11 5.74
N LEU A 145 -0.50 -6.47 4.58
CA LEU A 145 -1.52 -6.81 3.59
C LEU A 145 -0.85 -7.23 2.27
N PRO A 146 -1.47 -8.16 1.53
CA PRO A 146 -0.95 -8.56 0.23
C PRO A 146 -1.05 -7.40 -0.77
N MET A 147 0.06 -7.15 -1.48
CA MET A 147 0.14 -6.22 -2.60
C MET A 147 0.93 -6.86 -3.73
N THR A 148 0.32 -6.96 -4.92
CA THR A 148 0.94 -7.43 -6.15
C THR A 148 0.62 -6.44 -7.26
N VAL A 149 1.61 -5.60 -7.57
CA VAL A 149 1.54 -4.64 -8.67
C VAL A 149 1.96 -5.33 -9.96
N LEU A 150 1.05 -5.41 -10.92
CA LEU A 150 1.32 -6.01 -12.24
C LEU A 150 1.81 -4.96 -13.25
N ALA A 151 1.24 -3.76 -13.20
CA ALA A 151 1.61 -2.66 -14.07
C ALA A 151 1.18 -1.32 -13.48
N ALA A 152 1.78 -0.24 -13.95
CA ALA A 152 1.39 1.11 -13.63
C ALA A 152 1.44 1.98 -14.90
N TYR A 153 0.36 2.70 -15.16
CA TYR A 153 0.18 3.53 -16.35
C TYR A 153 -0.05 4.96 -15.91
N ALA A 154 0.87 5.86 -16.24
CA ALA A 154 0.80 7.26 -15.86
C ALA A 154 0.32 8.11 -17.05
N THR A 155 -0.66 8.97 -16.80
CA THR A 155 -1.07 10.03 -17.73
C THR A 155 -0.34 11.30 -17.34
N LEU A 156 0.40 11.87 -18.30
CA LEU A 156 1.27 13.02 -18.07
C LEU A 156 1.01 14.18 -19.03
N SER A 157 1.21 15.39 -18.54
CA SER A 157 1.25 16.60 -19.34
C SER A 157 2.67 17.16 -19.34
N THR A 158 3.23 17.39 -20.53
CA THR A 158 4.52 18.06 -20.70
C THR A 158 4.29 19.51 -21.07
N PHE A 159 5.06 20.41 -20.46
CA PHE A 159 5.11 21.80 -20.92
C PHE A 159 6.15 21.92 -22.03
N ASP A 160 5.70 22.25 -23.24
CA ASP A 160 6.57 22.59 -24.37
C ASP A 160 6.74 24.11 -24.37
N GLN A 161 7.99 24.58 -24.28
CA GLN A 161 8.34 25.99 -24.48
C GLN A 161 8.32 26.37 -25.96
#